data_AF-A0A2L2Z0N5-F1
#
_entry.id   AF-A0A2L2Z0N5-F1
#
_cell.length_a   1.000
_cell.length_b   1.000
_cell.length_c   1.000
_cell.angle_alpha   90.00
_cell.angle_beta   90.00
_cell.angle_gamma   90.00
#
_symmetry.space_group_name_H-M   'P 1'
#
loop_
_entity.id
_entity.type
_entity.pdbx_description
1 polymer ?
#
loop_
_entity_poly.entity_id
_entity_poly.type
_entity_poly.pdbx_seq_one_letter_code
_entity_poly.pdbx_strand_id
1 'polypeptide(L)'
;IIGLASTCYGCCIYDVAGYEAMQNPYLFEGVIAGFDPHTDMNAIVEKHRVWPNGKIPKIIDPALKEKDPQIKEAMQHYADKACIRFVPRTD
;
A
#
# COMPACT_ATOMS: atom_id res chain seq x y z
N ILE A 1 -3.96 -3.19 46.50
CA ILE A 1 -2.85 -2.51 45.77
C ILE A 1 -1.59 -3.30 46.03
N ILE A 2 -1.19 -4.16 45.08
CA ILE A 2 0.16 -4.57 44.62
C ILE A 2 -0.16 -5.64 43.56
N GLY A 3 -0.13 -5.40 42.24
CA GLY A 3 0.93 -4.80 41.45
C GLY A 3 1.66 -5.92 40.69
N LEU A 4 0.95 -6.67 39.83
CA LEU A 4 1.60 -7.62 38.92
C LEU A 4 2.30 -6.81 37.83
N ALA A 5 3.62 -6.66 37.97
CA ALA A 5 4.48 -6.19 36.91
C ALA A 5 4.51 -7.26 35.81
N SER A 6 3.58 -7.15 34.87
CA SER A 6 3.66 -7.84 33.60
C SER A 6 4.83 -7.22 32.85
N THR A 7 5.99 -7.86 32.89
CA THR A 7 7.12 -7.50 32.04
C THR A 7 6.64 -7.56 30.60
N CYS A 8 6.66 -6.41 29.92
CA CYS A 8 6.45 -6.34 28.50
C CYS A 8 7.58 -7.14 27.82
N TYR A 9 7.37 -8.43 27.60
CA TYR A 9 8.05 -9.14 26.52
C TYR A 9 7.46 -8.61 25.21
N GLY A 10 7.76 -7.36 24.89
CA GLY A 10 7.88 -6.94 23.51
C GLY A 10 9.09 -7.69 22.99
N CYS A 11 8.87 -8.90 22.47
CA CYS A 11 9.80 -9.44 21.50
C CYS A 11 9.80 -8.40 20.37
N CYS A 12 10.81 -7.55 20.33
CA CYS A 12 11.17 -6.88 19.11
C CYS A 12 11.40 -8.03 18.13
N ILE A 13 10.41 -8.29 17.29
CA ILE A 13 10.62 -9.05 16.07
C ILE A 13 11.91 -8.46 15.50
N TYR A 14 12.95 -9.29 15.40
CA TYR A 14 14.17 -8.87 14.74
C TYR A 14 13.75 -8.28 13.40
N ASP A 15 14.05 -7.00 13.26
CA ASP A 15 13.46 -6.12 12.28
C ASP A 15 14.00 -6.48 10.89
N VAL A 16 13.39 -7.50 10.30
CA VAL A 16 13.49 -7.85 8.89
C VAL A 16 12.89 -6.72 8.02
N ALA A 17 12.26 -5.69 8.59
CA ALA A 17 11.73 -4.57 7.80
C ALA A 17 12.81 -3.55 7.40
N GLY A 18 13.97 -3.52 8.07
CA GLY A 18 14.98 -2.48 7.85
C GLY A 18 15.69 -2.53 6.49
N TYR A 19 15.75 -3.70 5.84
CA TYR A 19 16.44 -3.86 4.56
C TYR A 19 15.55 -3.69 3.33
N GLU A 20 14.23 -3.70 3.48
CA GLU A 20 13.30 -3.52 2.35
C GLU A 20 13.25 -2.07 1.88
N ALA A 21 13.34 -1.10 2.80
CA ALA A 21 13.40 0.33 2.47
C ALA A 21 14.62 0.71 1.61
N MET A 22 15.68 -0.12 1.59
CA MET A 22 16.90 0.10 0.79
C MET A 22 16.94 -0.68 -0.54
N GLN A 23 15.95 -1.52 -0.86
CA GLN A 23 15.97 -2.30 -2.10
C GLN A 23 15.74 -1.44 -3.35
N ASN A 24 15.08 -0.28 -3.19
CA ASN A 24 14.82 0.65 -4.29
C ASN A 24 15.35 2.05 -3.93
N PRO A 25 16.67 2.30 -4.01
CA PRO A 25 17.28 3.55 -3.55
C PRO A 25 16.87 4.80 -4.33
N TYR A 26 16.22 4.63 -5.49
CA TYR A 26 15.73 5.71 -6.35
C TYR A 26 14.25 6.05 -6.12
N LEU A 27 13.55 5.34 -5.22
CA LEU A 27 12.16 5.61 -4.87
C LEU A 27 12.10 6.43 -3.58
N PHE A 28 11.10 7.32 -3.46
CA PHE A 28 10.83 7.96 -2.19
C PHE A 28 10.45 6.91 -1.16
N GLU A 29 10.94 7.07 0.08
CA GLU A 29 10.67 6.14 1.18
C GLU A 29 10.90 4.65 0.80
N GLY A 30 11.67 4.38 -0.26
CA GLY A 30 11.91 3.05 -0.82
C GLY A 30 10.75 2.42 -1.61
N VAL A 31 9.57 3.07 -1.70
CA VAL A 31 8.34 2.44 -2.25
C VAL A 31 7.48 3.32 -3.16
N ILE A 32 7.74 4.63 -3.28
CA ILE A 32 6.94 5.55 -4.11
C ILE A 32 7.76 6.01 -5.32
N ALA A 33 7.22 5.78 -6.52
CA ALA A 33 7.81 6.16 -7.80
C ALA A 33 7.11 7.38 -8.41
N GLY A 34 7.84 8.12 -9.27
CA GLY A 34 7.24 9.16 -10.13
C GLY A 34 6.79 10.42 -9.40
N PHE A 35 7.44 10.76 -8.29
CA PHE A 35 7.12 11.91 -7.45
C PHE A 35 8.27 12.94 -7.42
N ASP A 36 7.97 14.17 -7.01
CA ASP A 36 8.98 15.20 -6.69
C ASP A 36 9.14 15.31 -5.16
N PRO A 37 10.33 14.99 -4.59
CA PRO A 37 10.61 15.06 -3.16
C PRO A 37 10.38 16.40 -2.49
N HIS A 38 10.31 17.47 -3.27
CA HIS A 38 10.24 18.82 -2.73
C HIS A 38 8.81 19.34 -2.58
N THR A 39 7.81 18.66 -3.13
CA THR A 39 6.44 19.18 -3.20
C THR A 39 5.38 18.24 -2.62
N ASP A 40 5.55 16.92 -2.70
CA ASP A 40 4.48 15.95 -2.42
C ASP A 40 4.96 14.77 -1.54
N MET A 41 5.18 15.03 -0.24
CA MET A 41 5.57 13.98 0.73
C MET A 41 4.37 13.39 1.52
N ASN A 42 3.14 13.76 1.16
CA ASN A 42 1.91 13.36 1.87
C ASN A 42 0.77 13.04 0.88
N ALA A 43 -0.44 12.77 1.39
CA ALA A 43 -1.60 12.43 0.56
C ALA A 43 -1.88 13.48 -0.54
N ILE A 44 -2.05 13.00 -1.78
CA ILE A 44 -2.44 13.83 -2.92
C ILE A 44 -3.93 14.21 -2.76
N VAL A 45 -4.19 15.51 -2.58
CA VAL A 45 -5.56 16.06 -2.44
C VAL A 45 -6.09 16.73 -3.71
N GLU A 46 -5.22 16.93 -4.70
CA GLU A 46 -5.56 17.56 -5.97
C GLU A 46 -6.50 16.66 -6.79
N LYS A 47 -7.73 17.12 -7.04
CA LYS A 47 -8.77 16.32 -7.71
C LYS A 47 -8.37 15.81 -9.10
N HIS A 48 -7.51 16.53 -9.82
CA HIS A 48 -7.07 16.15 -11.16
C HIS A 48 -6.04 15.00 -11.16
N ARG A 49 -5.44 14.71 -10.00
CA ARG A 49 -4.51 13.57 -9.80
C ARG A 49 -5.19 12.35 -9.17
N VAL A 50 -6.49 12.44 -8.87
CA VAL A 50 -7.30 11.34 -8.32
C VAL A 50 -8.05 10.64 -9.44
N TRP A 51 -8.19 9.32 -9.35
CA TRP A 51 -8.98 8.53 -10.30
C TRP A 51 -10.43 9.04 -10.41
N PRO A 52 -10.92 9.35 -11.63
CA PRO A 52 -12.23 9.92 -11.82
C PRO A 52 -13.32 8.94 -11.36
N ASN A 53 -14.30 9.46 -10.62
CA ASN A 53 -15.41 8.69 -10.05
C ASN A 53 -14.97 7.50 -9.16
N GLY A 54 -13.73 7.53 -8.64
CA GLY A 54 -13.18 6.44 -7.83
C GLY A 54 -12.99 5.13 -8.61
N LYS A 55 -12.98 5.17 -9.95
CA LYS A 55 -12.83 3.97 -10.79
C LYS A 55 -11.38 3.79 -11.22
N ILE A 56 -10.80 2.66 -10.86
CA ILE A 56 -9.42 2.28 -11.18
C ILE A 56 -9.45 1.19 -12.25
N PRO A 57 -9.04 1.47 -13.49
CA PRO A 57 -8.87 0.44 -14.52
C PRO A 57 -7.76 -0.53 -14.12
N LYS A 58 -8.02 -1.83 -14.19
CA LYS A 58 -7.06 -2.87 -13.81
C LYS A 58 -6.78 -3.90 -14.90
N ILE A 59 -5.54 -4.37 -14.91
CA ILE A 59 -5.06 -5.59 -15.54
C ILE A 59 -4.15 -6.27 -14.51
N ILE A 60 -4.30 -7.58 -14.30
CA ILE A 60 -3.39 -8.36 -13.46
C ILE A 60 -2.48 -9.13 -14.40
N ASP A 61 -1.18 -8.84 -14.32
CA ASP A 61 -0.19 -9.47 -15.19
C ASP A 61 -0.15 -11.00 -14.95
N PRO A 62 -0.09 -11.84 -16.00
CA PRO A 62 0.02 -13.29 -15.84
C PRO A 62 1.18 -13.75 -14.94
N ALA A 63 2.27 -12.99 -14.84
CA ALA A 63 3.38 -13.29 -13.93
C ALA A 63 2.96 -13.28 -12.45
N LEU A 64 1.85 -12.61 -12.11
CA LEU A 64 1.30 -12.52 -10.76
C LEU A 64 0.24 -13.60 -10.47
N LYS A 65 0.09 -14.62 -11.33
CA LYS A 65 -0.94 -15.66 -11.19
C LYS A 65 -0.99 -16.30 -9.80
N GLU A 66 0.15 -16.53 -9.16
CA GLU A 66 0.21 -17.12 -7.82
C GLU A 66 -0.32 -16.19 -6.71
N LYS A 67 -0.29 -14.87 -6.96
CA LYS A 67 -0.74 -13.83 -6.01
C LYS A 67 -2.11 -13.25 -6.37
N ASP A 68 -2.68 -13.65 -7.51
CA ASP A 68 -3.98 -13.18 -7.99
C ASP A 68 -5.10 -13.27 -6.93
N PRO A 69 -5.22 -14.35 -6.12
CA PRO A 69 -6.20 -14.41 -5.04
C PRO A 69 -6.03 -13.28 -4.00
N GLN A 70 -4.81 -13.04 -3.52
CA GLN A 70 -4.51 -12.01 -2.53
C GLN A 70 -4.71 -10.60 -3.08
N ILE A 71 -4.33 -10.37 -4.34
CA ILE A 71 -4.54 -9.09 -5.01
C ILE A 71 -6.05 -8.82 -5.12
N LYS A 72 -6.85 -9.81 -5.50
CA LYS A 72 -8.32 -9.70 -5.56
C LYS A 72 -8.95 -9.47 -4.20
N GLU A 73 -8.48 -10.15 -3.17
CA GLU A 73 -8.93 -9.95 -1.78
C GLU A 73 -8.66 -8.51 -1.31
N ALA A 74 -7.46 -7.99 -1.54
CA ALA A 74 -7.11 -6.61 -1.19
C ALA A 74 -7.98 -5.60 -1.94
N MET A 75 -8.23 -5.81 -3.25
CA MET A 75 -9.15 -4.97 -4.02
C MET A 75 -10.56 -4.98 -3.44
N GLN A 76 -11.06 -6.15 -3.04
CA GLN A 76 -12.40 -6.28 -2.47
C GLN A 76 -12.51 -5.54 -1.14
N HIS A 77 -11.49 -5.64 -0.29
CA HIS A 77 -11.42 -4.92 0.98
C HIS A 77 -11.63 -3.41 0.82
N TYR A 78 -11.02 -2.81 -0.21
CA TYR A 78 -11.23 -1.40 -0.55
C TYR A 78 -12.62 -1.15 -1.10
N ALA A 79 -13.15 -2.03 -1.95
CA ALA A 79 -14.50 -1.88 -2.51
C ALA A 79 -15.60 -1.91 -1.43
N ASP A 80 -15.39 -2.70 -0.37
CA ASP A 80 -16.33 -2.86 0.75
C ASP A 80 -16.31 -1.67 1.72
N LYS A 81 -15.15 -1.02 1.89
CA LYS A 81 -14.93 0.00 2.94
C LYS A 81 -14.80 1.43 2.40
N ALA A 82 -14.57 1.58 1.11
CA ALA A 82 -14.38 2.87 0.48
C ALA A 82 -15.23 3.01 -0.79
N CYS A 83 -15.23 4.21 -1.38
CA CYS A 83 -15.91 4.50 -2.64
C CYS A 83 -15.08 4.12 -3.89
N ILE A 84 -14.02 3.33 -3.74
CA ILE A 84 -13.11 2.92 -4.83
C ILE A 84 -13.63 1.65 -5.50
N ARG A 85 -13.60 1.59 -6.84
CA ARG A 85 -14.05 0.44 -7.63
C ARG A 85 -13.00 0.08 -8.68
N PHE A 86 -12.62 -1.19 -8.70
CA PHE A 86 -11.69 -1.71 -9.71
C PHE A 86 -12.48 -2.24 -10.90
N VAL A 87 -12.26 -1.65 -12.08
CA VAL A 87 -12.96 -2.00 -13.32
C VAL A 87 -11.99 -2.63 -14.33
N PRO A 88 -12.42 -3.58 -15.17
CA PRO A 88 -11.58 -4.07 -16.26
C PRO A 88 -11.11 -2.90 -17.13
N ARG A 89 -9.81 -2.86 -17.47
CA ARG A 89 -9.29 -1.88 -18.42
C ARG A 89 -9.88 -2.15 -19.81
N THR A 90 -10.53 -1.15 -20.37
CA THR A 90 -10.99 -1.11 -21.76
C THR A 90 -10.08 -0.12 -22.46
N ASP A 91 -9.26 -0.56 -23.41
CA ASP A 91 -8.27 0.27 -24.08
C ASP A 91 -8.89 1.44 -24.87
#